data_AF-A0A9W6GL73-F1
#
_entry.id   AF-A0A9W6GL73-F1
#
_cell.length_a   1.000
_cell.length_b   1.000
_cell.length_c   1.000
_cell.angle_alpha   90.00
_cell.angle_beta   90.00
_cell.angle_gamma   90.00
#
_symmetry.space_group_name_H-M   'P 1'
#
loop_
_entity.id
_entity.type
_entity.pdbx_description
1 polymer ?
#
loop_
_entity_poly.entity_id
_entity_poly.type
_entity_poly.pdbx_seq_one_letter_code
_entity_poly.pdbx_strand_id
1 'polypeptide(L)'
;MKKLTTKGILDKIHHLEAFEAISQSGGFKIKIDSYVPYIGTAIHAGSALRKELNYKINLSGFHRWQEEDPCTDEFIKELPITVVALDSRYEYDLNRGKNSCIYDEAWGKKVWREKLDPSEIKDSLAKHDEFYEVISFLIRRLEYLFPEVFIFDLHSYNYRRDGVNHEAPLFNLGTHFVKDSFRDRSNAFLEEIVKLDIDTVDNLSGENIVFYGRGYLAEFVNTHFCRTVVFPLEVKKVYCNENNGIYYKAIIQAIGNAVHQAISSFIRKNTDNISYHTLNNFSDSTEAEADEIVAERIAELMQRNYRESNRGEYTSCEIDHLTSNKTPEVMLERIKESFLIYTRRRDEVVGCGILIRKDDRVEAKMLNVDPTIQGMGVAKKICSIREDFARREGYNHLYIESLKYENTINFHSRRGFYPIQSPRKLKYSIYMRKDL
;
A
#
# COMPACT_ATOMS: atom_id res chain seq x y z
N MET A 1 -20.77 2.32 13.51
CA MET A 1 -20.14 2.06 12.20
C MET A 1 -21.24 1.78 11.18
N LYS A 2 -21.13 2.32 9.96
CA LYS A 2 -22.18 2.18 8.93
C LYS A 2 -22.16 0.76 8.35
N LYS A 3 -23.33 0.16 8.11
CA LYS A 3 -23.45 -1.07 7.32
C LYS A 3 -23.65 -0.72 5.84
N LEU A 4 -22.96 -1.41 4.95
CA LEU A 4 -23.10 -1.24 3.50
C LEU A 4 -23.42 -2.57 2.82
N THR A 5 -24.29 -2.53 1.81
CA THR A 5 -24.53 -3.67 0.94
C THR A 5 -23.25 -4.00 0.17
N THR A 6 -23.10 -5.22 -0.34
CA THR A 6 -21.98 -5.62 -1.21
C THR A 6 -21.81 -4.60 -2.33
N LYS A 7 -22.89 -4.30 -3.07
CA LYS A 7 -22.90 -3.26 -4.11
C LYS A 7 -22.41 -1.90 -3.59
N GLY A 8 -22.87 -1.46 -2.42
CA GLY A 8 -22.42 -0.19 -1.84
C GLY A 8 -20.94 -0.16 -1.47
N ILE A 9 -20.36 -1.30 -1.09
CA ILE A 9 -18.91 -1.44 -0.87
C ILE A 9 -18.18 -1.38 -2.23
N LEU A 10 -18.63 -2.15 -3.22
CA LEU A 10 -18.04 -2.17 -4.56
C LEU A 10 -18.08 -0.79 -5.23
N ASP A 11 -19.21 -0.08 -5.11
CA ASP A 11 -19.38 1.27 -5.66
C ASP A 11 -18.37 2.25 -5.03
N LYS A 12 -18.10 2.17 -3.72
CA LYS A 12 -17.08 3.01 -3.08
C LYS A 12 -15.67 2.68 -3.54
N ILE A 13 -15.34 1.39 -3.65
CA ILE A 13 -14.06 0.92 -4.20
C ILE A 13 -13.89 1.39 -5.65
N HIS A 14 -14.96 1.34 -6.44
CA HIS A 14 -14.96 1.77 -7.84
C HIS A 14 -14.60 3.26 -7.99
N HIS A 15 -15.12 4.10 -7.10
CA HIS A 15 -14.89 5.56 -7.12
C HIS A 15 -13.67 6.01 -6.31
N LEU A 16 -12.86 5.06 -5.82
CA LEU A 16 -11.68 5.34 -5.00
C LEU A 16 -11.99 6.19 -3.76
N GLU A 17 -13.16 5.99 -3.17
CA GLU A 17 -13.56 6.70 -1.96
C GLU A 17 -12.87 6.09 -0.73
N ALA A 18 -12.49 6.94 0.22
CA ALA A 18 -12.11 6.50 1.56
C ALA A 18 -13.37 6.20 2.38
N PHE A 19 -13.41 5.05 3.05
CA PHE A 19 -14.54 4.66 3.89
C PHE A 19 -14.18 3.57 4.89
N GLU A 20 -15.02 3.46 5.91
CA GLU A 20 -15.02 2.36 6.85
C GLU A 20 -16.47 1.86 7.03
N ALA A 21 -16.66 0.55 6.88
CA ALA A 21 -17.98 -0.06 6.95
C ALA A 21 -17.93 -1.51 7.43
N ILE A 22 -19.07 -1.99 7.93
CA ILE A 22 -19.35 -3.41 8.09
C ILE A 22 -20.18 -3.86 6.88
N SER A 23 -19.94 -5.07 6.37
CA SER A 23 -20.80 -5.66 5.35
C SER A 23 -22.25 -5.77 5.86
N GLN A 24 -23.22 -5.74 4.94
CA GLN A 24 -24.63 -5.78 5.35
C GLN A 24 -24.97 -7.08 6.08
N SER A 25 -24.36 -8.20 5.65
CA SER A 25 -24.45 -9.50 6.32
C SER A 25 -23.86 -9.50 7.73
N GLY A 26 -22.96 -8.56 8.03
CA GLY A 26 -22.21 -8.51 9.28
C GLY A 26 -20.95 -9.38 9.30
N GLY A 27 -20.60 -10.04 8.19
CA GLY A 27 -19.50 -11.02 8.17
C GLY A 27 -18.10 -10.45 8.23
N PHE A 28 -17.88 -9.22 7.75
CA PHE A 28 -16.58 -8.58 7.83
C PHE A 28 -16.69 -7.05 7.93
N LYS A 29 -15.61 -6.45 8.43
CA LYS A 29 -15.35 -5.03 8.44
C LYS A 29 -14.31 -4.71 7.36
N ILE A 30 -14.53 -3.66 6.59
CA ILE A 30 -13.57 -3.11 5.63
C ILE A 30 -13.28 -1.65 5.98
N LYS A 31 -12.00 -1.30 5.96
CA LYS A 31 -11.49 0.07 6.11
C LYS A 31 -10.57 0.38 4.93
N ILE A 32 -10.77 1.53 4.31
CA ILE A 32 -9.90 2.11 3.29
C ILE A 32 -9.73 3.59 3.62
N ASP A 33 -8.60 3.95 4.22
CA ASP A 33 -8.22 5.34 4.51
C ASP A 33 -7.56 5.98 3.28
N SER A 34 -6.79 5.19 2.53
CA SER A 34 -6.18 5.55 1.25
C SER A 34 -5.91 4.30 0.40
N TYR A 35 -5.86 4.48 -0.93
CA TYR A 35 -5.53 3.39 -1.85
C TYR A 35 -4.01 3.28 -1.94
N VAL A 36 -3.48 2.16 -1.47
CA VAL A 36 -2.05 1.81 -1.40
C VAL A 36 -1.87 0.38 -1.93
N PRO A 37 -0.66 -0.04 -2.35
CA PRO A 37 -0.43 -1.36 -2.95
C PRO A 37 -0.44 -2.51 -1.93
N TYR A 38 -1.11 -2.36 -0.80
CA TYR A 38 -1.14 -3.40 0.22
C TYR A 38 -2.41 -3.42 1.06
N ILE A 39 -2.76 -4.62 1.54
CA ILE A 39 -3.96 -4.92 2.32
C ILE A 39 -3.52 -5.70 3.57
N GLY A 40 -4.05 -5.35 4.74
CA GLY A 40 -4.03 -6.23 5.90
C GLY A 40 -5.31 -7.05 5.99
N THR A 41 -5.22 -8.36 6.17
CA THR A 41 -6.37 -9.21 6.44
C THR A 41 -6.23 -9.93 7.77
N ALA A 42 -7.35 -10.12 8.46
CA ALA A 42 -7.44 -10.89 9.69
C ALA A 42 -8.72 -11.73 9.61
N ILE A 43 -8.66 -12.83 8.86
CA ILE A 43 -9.84 -13.59 8.42
C ILE A 43 -10.39 -14.54 9.50
N HIS A 44 -9.69 -14.67 10.62
CA HIS A 44 -10.08 -15.49 11.78
C HIS A 44 -10.20 -14.69 13.08
N ALA A 45 -10.15 -13.35 13.04
CA ALA A 45 -10.28 -12.51 14.22
C ALA A 45 -11.67 -12.55 14.88
N GLY A 46 -12.69 -12.87 14.08
CA GLY A 46 -14.08 -12.89 14.49
C GLY A 46 -14.47 -14.11 15.33
N SER A 47 -15.48 -13.92 16.19
CA SER A 47 -16.06 -14.99 17.03
C SER A 47 -17.60 -15.03 17.00
N ALA A 48 -18.21 -14.10 16.26
CA ALA A 48 -19.66 -13.99 16.18
C ALA A 48 -20.28 -15.23 15.51
N LEU A 49 -21.48 -15.60 15.94
CA LEU A 49 -22.32 -16.60 15.30
C LEU A 49 -23.70 -16.03 15.11
N ARG A 50 -24.34 -16.38 14.00
CA ARG A 50 -25.76 -16.16 13.81
C ARG A 50 -26.56 -16.76 14.96
N LYS A 51 -27.65 -16.09 15.35
CA LYS A 51 -28.40 -16.40 16.57
C LYS A 51 -28.89 -17.84 16.58
N GLU A 52 -29.40 -18.29 15.44
CA GLU A 52 -29.89 -19.64 15.18
C GLU A 52 -28.81 -20.73 15.26
N LEU A 53 -27.54 -20.39 15.05
CA LEU A 53 -26.47 -21.38 15.13
C LEU A 53 -25.96 -21.61 16.55
N ASN A 54 -26.26 -20.69 17.49
CA ASN A 54 -25.77 -20.79 18.88
C ASN A 54 -26.31 -22.01 19.63
N TYR A 55 -27.49 -22.52 19.30
CA TYR A 55 -28.01 -23.74 19.94
C TYR A 55 -27.54 -25.03 19.25
N LYS A 56 -27.13 -24.94 17.97
CA LYS A 56 -26.62 -26.08 17.19
C LYS A 56 -25.12 -26.29 17.37
N ILE A 57 -24.34 -25.25 17.68
CA ILE A 57 -22.90 -25.38 17.89
C ILE A 57 -22.62 -26.27 19.11
N ASN A 58 -21.76 -27.27 18.92
CA ASN A 58 -21.35 -28.19 19.97
C ASN A 58 -20.17 -27.63 20.80
N LEU A 59 -19.40 -26.71 20.21
CA LEU A 59 -18.23 -26.10 20.81
C LEU A 59 -18.61 -24.94 21.73
N SER A 60 -17.99 -24.89 22.92
CA SER A 60 -18.09 -23.72 23.80
C SER A 60 -17.39 -22.51 23.17
N GLY A 61 -17.71 -21.30 23.63
CA GLY A 61 -17.01 -20.09 23.19
C GLY A 61 -15.50 -20.19 23.41
N PHE A 62 -15.07 -20.79 24.53
CA PHE A 62 -13.64 -20.99 24.81
C PHE A 62 -12.98 -22.01 23.85
N HIS A 63 -13.65 -23.12 23.52
CA HIS A 63 -13.12 -24.07 22.54
C HIS A 63 -13.00 -23.45 21.15
N ARG A 64 -13.93 -22.58 20.77
CA ARG A 64 -13.83 -21.86 19.49
C ARG A 64 -12.69 -20.85 19.52
N TRP A 65 -12.62 -20.04 20.57
CA TRP A 65 -11.58 -19.05 20.80
C TRP A 65 -10.16 -19.61 20.69
N GLN A 66 -9.96 -20.87 21.10
CA GLN A 66 -8.65 -21.51 20.95
C GLN A 66 -8.21 -21.62 19.49
N GLU A 67 -9.11 -21.91 18.55
CA GLU A 67 -8.78 -22.06 17.11
C GLU A 67 -9.17 -20.84 16.26
N GLU A 68 -9.83 -19.85 16.85
CA GLU A 68 -9.98 -18.50 16.30
C GLU A 68 -8.69 -17.70 16.56
N ASP A 69 -8.53 -16.56 15.86
CA ASP A 69 -7.31 -15.75 15.89
C ASP A 69 -7.57 -14.37 16.53
N PRO A 70 -7.97 -14.32 17.80
CA PRO A 70 -8.36 -13.09 18.45
C PRO A 70 -7.21 -12.06 18.43
N CYS A 71 -7.55 -10.78 18.34
CA CYS A 71 -6.61 -9.66 18.34
C CYS A 71 -5.68 -9.56 17.11
N THR A 72 -5.77 -10.45 16.12
CA THR A 72 -5.01 -10.27 14.86
C THR A 72 -5.44 -9.02 14.10
N ASP A 73 -6.68 -8.57 14.30
CA ASP A 73 -7.20 -7.29 13.80
C ASP A 73 -6.49 -6.07 14.43
N GLU A 74 -6.11 -6.16 15.71
CA GLU A 74 -5.33 -5.11 16.39
C GLU A 74 -3.92 -4.96 15.80
N PHE A 75 -3.33 -6.02 15.23
CA PHE A 75 -2.00 -5.98 14.61
C PHE A 75 -1.98 -5.23 13.28
N ILE A 76 -3.13 -5.11 12.62
CA ILE A 76 -3.26 -4.47 11.30
C ILE A 76 -4.08 -3.19 11.32
N LYS A 77 -4.66 -2.79 12.45
CA LYS A 77 -5.63 -1.68 12.53
C LYS A 77 -5.13 -0.33 11.99
N GLU A 78 -3.82 -0.10 12.05
CA GLU A 78 -3.18 1.14 11.57
C GLU A 78 -2.90 1.11 10.06
N LEU A 79 -3.03 -0.05 9.40
CA LEU A 79 -2.83 -0.14 7.96
C LEU A 79 -3.94 0.64 7.21
N PRO A 80 -3.64 1.29 6.08
CA PRO A 80 -4.63 2.08 5.36
C PRO A 80 -5.77 1.26 4.78
N ILE A 81 -5.52 -0.01 4.42
CA ILE A 81 -6.51 -0.94 3.92
C ILE A 81 -6.54 -2.17 4.83
N THR A 82 -7.68 -2.42 5.48
CA THR A 82 -7.88 -3.62 6.30
C THR A 82 -9.20 -4.30 5.97
N VAL A 83 -9.20 -5.64 5.88
CA VAL A 83 -10.42 -6.47 5.82
C VAL A 83 -10.39 -7.50 6.94
N VAL A 84 -11.30 -7.37 7.89
CA VAL A 84 -11.32 -8.14 9.14
C VAL A 84 -12.60 -8.94 9.23
N ALA A 85 -12.50 -10.25 9.41
CA ALA A 85 -13.69 -11.09 9.64
C ALA A 85 -14.27 -10.83 11.03
N LEU A 86 -15.60 -10.78 11.13
CA LEU A 86 -16.32 -10.57 12.39
C LEU A 86 -16.97 -11.85 12.90
N ASP A 87 -17.29 -12.78 12.00
CA ASP A 87 -17.84 -14.08 12.34
C ASP A 87 -16.74 -15.08 12.70
N SER A 88 -17.15 -16.07 13.50
CA SER A 88 -16.36 -17.24 13.84
C SER A 88 -16.05 -18.06 12.59
N ARG A 89 -14.80 -18.50 12.47
CA ARG A 89 -14.38 -19.48 11.44
C ARG A 89 -15.19 -20.78 11.45
N TYR A 90 -15.88 -21.08 12.57
CA TYR A 90 -16.73 -22.26 12.68
C TYR A 90 -18.09 -22.09 11.99
N GLU A 91 -18.54 -20.86 11.71
CA GLU A 91 -19.75 -20.64 10.91
C GLU A 91 -19.50 -20.92 9.42
N TYR A 92 -18.39 -20.38 8.92
CA TYR A 92 -17.77 -20.66 7.64
C TYR A 92 -16.31 -20.18 7.71
N ASP A 93 -15.38 -21.03 7.33
CA ASP A 93 -13.96 -20.71 7.34
C ASP A 93 -13.56 -20.05 6.02
N LEU A 94 -13.25 -18.75 6.08
CA LEU A 94 -12.75 -17.99 4.93
C LEU A 94 -11.41 -18.53 4.42
N ASN A 95 -10.64 -19.26 5.22
CA ASN A 95 -9.39 -19.89 4.81
C ASN A 95 -9.59 -21.31 4.23
N ARG A 96 -10.83 -21.66 3.85
CA ARG A 96 -11.22 -22.88 3.14
C ARG A 96 -12.09 -22.56 1.94
N GLY A 97 -11.99 -23.38 0.90
CA GLY A 97 -12.84 -23.26 -0.30
C GLY A 97 -14.31 -23.60 0.01
N LYS A 98 -15.23 -23.22 -0.88
CA LYS A 98 -16.69 -23.39 -0.69
C LYS A 98 -17.12 -24.80 -0.29
N ASN A 99 -16.44 -25.83 -0.80
CA ASN A 99 -16.80 -27.23 -0.53
C ASN A 99 -16.35 -27.73 0.85
N SER A 100 -15.54 -26.96 1.58
CA SER A 100 -14.94 -27.35 2.85
C SER A 100 -14.92 -26.24 3.91
N CYS A 101 -15.57 -25.11 3.65
CA CYS A 101 -15.61 -23.99 4.59
C CYS A 101 -16.56 -24.21 5.78
N ILE A 102 -17.48 -25.18 5.69
CA ILE A 102 -18.34 -25.56 6.82
C ILE A 102 -17.85 -26.90 7.36
N TYR A 103 -17.46 -26.91 8.63
CA TYR A 103 -16.92 -28.09 9.28
C TYR A 103 -18.03 -29.00 9.82
N ASP A 104 -17.95 -30.30 9.52
CA ASP A 104 -18.65 -31.33 10.31
C ASP A 104 -17.84 -31.65 11.58
N GLU A 105 -16.52 -31.82 11.41
CA GLU A 105 -15.54 -32.05 12.46
C GLU A 105 -14.31 -31.16 12.21
N ALA A 106 -13.73 -30.62 13.27
CA ALA A 106 -12.49 -29.85 13.21
C ALA A 106 -11.65 -30.11 14.46
N TRP A 107 -10.35 -30.35 14.28
CA TRP A 107 -9.40 -30.70 15.35
C TRP A 107 -9.89 -31.84 16.27
N GLY A 108 -10.46 -32.89 15.67
CA GLY A 108 -10.98 -34.05 16.41
C GLY A 108 -12.27 -33.80 17.19
N LYS A 109 -12.93 -32.65 16.99
CA LYS A 109 -14.17 -32.28 17.67
C LYS A 109 -15.30 -32.10 16.67
N LYS A 110 -16.44 -32.75 16.94
CA LYS A 110 -17.69 -32.52 16.21
C LYS A 110 -18.14 -31.08 16.44
N VAL A 111 -18.33 -30.33 15.35
CA VAL A 111 -18.65 -28.89 15.42
C VAL A 111 -20.11 -28.64 15.74
N TRP A 112 -21.02 -29.46 15.17
CA TRP A 112 -22.46 -29.30 15.34
C TRP A 112 -23.09 -30.45 16.12
N ARG A 113 -24.01 -30.13 17.03
CA ARG A 113 -24.83 -31.13 17.75
C ARG A 113 -25.77 -31.83 16.78
N GLU A 114 -26.44 -31.02 15.96
CA GLU A 114 -27.39 -31.40 14.93
C GLU A 114 -26.88 -30.93 13.57
N LYS A 115 -27.28 -31.60 12.48
CA LYS A 115 -26.88 -31.20 11.14
C LYS A 115 -27.46 -29.82 10.81
N LEU A 116 -26.68 -28.99 10.11
CA LEU A 116 -27.19 -27.74 9.57
C LEU A 116 -28.22 -28.01 8.47
N ASP A 117 -29.28 -27.21 8.47
CA ASP A 117 -30.33 -27.26 7.47
C ASP A 117 -29.86 -26.61 6.16
N PRO A 118 -30.42 -26.98 4.99
CA PRO A 118 -29.99 -26.44 3.71
C PRO A 118 -30.00 -24.90 3.62
N SER A 119 -30.93 -24.23 4.31
CA SER A 119 -30.98 -22.77 4.39
C SER A 119 -29.81 -22.19 5.18
N GLU A 120 -29.43 -22.80 6.31
CA GLU A 120 -28.32 -22.33 7.15
C GLU A 120 -26.99 -22.46 6.40
N ILE A 121 -26.80 -23.58 5.69
CA ILE A 121 -25.64 -23.81 4.82
C ILE A 121 -25.60 -22.74 3.72
N LYS A 122 -26.74 -22.49 3.06
CA LYS A 122 -26.84 -21.49 1.99
C LYS A 122 -26.46 -20.09 2.49
N ASP A 123 -26.89 -19.70 3.67
CA ASP A 123 -26.58 -18.40 4.26
C ASP A 123 -25.09 -18.27 4.59
N SER A 124 -24.47 -19.31 5.16
CA SER A 124 -23.02 -19.35 5.42
C SER A 124 -22.22 -19.23 4.10
N LEU A 125 -22.63 -19.97 3.07
CA LEU A 125 -22.00 -19.87 1.74
C LEU A 125 -22.18 -18.49 1.10
N ALA A 126 -23.33 -17.85 1.27
CA ALA A 126 -23.57 -16.50 0.75
C ALA A 126 -22.64 -15.46 1.40
N LYS A 127 -22.33 -15.61 2.69
CA LYS A 127 -21.39 -14.72 3.40
C LYS A 127 -19.93 -14.97 3.00
N HIS A 128 -19.57 -16.23 2.76
CA HIS A 128 -18.28 -16.60 2.17
C HIS A 128 -18.12 -15.97 0.77
N ASP A 129 -19.14 -16.10 -0.08
CA ASP A 129 -19.17 -15.54 -1.43
C ASP A 129 -19.05 -14.01 -1.42
N GLU A 130 -19.77 -13.35 -0.53
CA GLU A 130 -19.71 -11.89 -0.36
C GLU A 130 -18.29 -11.41 -0.05
N PHE A 131 -17.59 -12.09 0.87
CA PHE A 131 -16.21 -11.74 1.22
C PHE A 131 -15.28 -11.85 0.00
N TYR A 132 -15.35 -12.97 -0.73
CA TYR A 132 -14.50 -13.19 -1.90
C TYR A 132 -14.86 -12.30 -3.08
N GLU A 133 -16.13 -11.89 -3.23
CA GLU A 133 -16.55 -10.89 -4.22
C GLU A 133 -15.90 -9.54 -3.92
N VAL A 134 -15.97 -9.07 -2.67
CA VAL A 134 -15.38 -7.79 -2.26
C VAL A 134 -13.85 -7.82 -2.33
N ILE A 135 -13.20 -8.87 -1.84
CA ILE A 135 -11.74 -9.04 -1.93
C ILE A 135 -11.29 -9.06 -3.38
N SER A 136 -11.95 -9.84 -4.24
CA SER A 136 -11.63 -9.91 -5.67
C SER A 136 -11.74 -8.55 -6.34
N PHE A 137 -12.81 -7.81 -6.08
CA PHE A 137 -13.01 -6.48 -6.66
C PHE A 137 -11.97 -5.46 -6.16
N LEU A 138 -11.65 -5.49 -4.87
CA LEU A 138 -10.61 -4.64 -4.28
C LEU A 138 -9.25 -4.91 -4.92
N ILE A 139 -8.85 -6.18 -5.01
CA ILE A 139 -7.57 -6.55 -5.63
C ILE A 139 -7.51 -6.11 -7.09
N ARG A 140 -8.56 -6.35 -7.89
CA ARG A 140 -8.62 -5.86 -9.28
C ARG A 140 -8.43 -4.35 -9.38
N ARG A 141 -9.03 -3.61 -8.46
CA ARG A 141 -8.89 -2.16 -8.41
C ARG A 141 -7.46 -1.75 -8.04
N LEU A 142 -6.81 -2.46 -7.12
CA LEU A 142 -5.42 -2.19 -6.75
C LEU A 142 -4.43 -2.59 -7.87
N GLU A 143 -4.60 -3.72 -8.55
CA GLU A 143 -3.76 -4.11 -9.70
C GLU A 143 -3.89 -3.16 -10.89
N TYR A 144 -5.02 -2.44 -11.01
CA TYR A 144 -5.18 -1.35 -11.96
C TYR A 144 -4.35 -0.11 -11.59
N LEU A 145 -4.21 0.18 -10.29
CA LEU A 145 -3.49 1.35 -9.79
C LEU A 145 -1.98 1.10 -9.59
N PHE A 146 -1.60 -0.14 -9.29
CA PHE A 146 -0.26 -0.47 -8.83
C PHE A 146 0.34 -1.67 -9.58
N PRO A 147 1.66 -1.67 -9.81
CA PRO A 147 2.32 -2.75 -10.57
C PRO A 147 2.41 -4.07 -9.77
N GLU A 148 2.43 -4.00 -8.45
CA GLU A 148 2.44 -5.13 -7.51
C GLU A 148 1.52 -4.79 -6.34
N VAL A 149 0.83 -5.80 -5.81
CA VAL A 149 -0.07 -5.69 -4.64
C VAL A 149 0.29 -6.78 -3.62
N PHE A 150 0.33 -6.41 -2.34
CA PHE A 150 0.71 -7.32 -1.25
C PHE A 150 -0.44 -7.48 -0.26
N ILE A 151 -0.76 -8.71 0.13
CA ILE A 151 -1.75 -8.98 1.18
C ILE A 151 -1.03 -9.60 2.36
N PHE A 152 -1.07 -8.94 3.52
CA PHE A 152 -0.55 -9.46 4.77
C PHE A 152 -1.71 -10.09 5.53
N ASP A 153 -1.75 -11.43 5.55
CA ASP A 153 -2.86 -12.19 6.14
C ASP A 153 -2.45 -12.69 7.52
N LEU A 154 -2.94 -12.00 8.55
CA LEU A 154 -2.54 -12.21 9.93
C LEU A 154 -3.39 -13.31 10.55
N HIS A 155 -2.67 -14.29 11.09
CA HIS A 155 -3.20 -15.43 11.80
C HIS A 155 -2.53 -15.59 13.16
N SER A 156 -3.02 -16.52 13.97
CA SER A 156 -2.35 -16.87 15.21
C SER A 156 -2.56 -18.32 15.61
N TYR A 157 -1.67 -18.84 16.44
CA TYR A 157 -1.74 -20.25 16.80
C TYR A 157 -1.31 -20.52 18.23
N ASN A 158 -1.85 -21.61 18.77
CA ASN A 158 -1.57 -22.06 20.14
C ASN A 158 -0.20 -22.74 20.23
N TYR A 159 0.54 -22.51 21.32
CA TYR A 159 1.82 -23.20 21.60
C TYR A 159 1.91 -23.81 23.00
N ARG A 160 0.94 -23.54 23.88
CA ARG A 160 0.89 -23.97 25.29
C ARG A 160 -0.45 -24.59 25.72
N ARG A 161 -1.38 -24.79 24.80
CA ARG A 161 -2.65 -25.48 25.09
C ARG A 161 -2.39 -26.85 25.70
N ASP A 162 -3.19 -27.18 26.72
CA ASP A 162 -3.11 -28.43 27.47
C ASP A 162 -1.78 -28.64 28.22
N GLY A 163 -1.04 -27.55 28.48
CA GLY A 163 0.20 -27.58 29.27
C GLY A 163 1.42 -28.10 28.53
N VAL A 164 1.30 -28.40 27.24
CA VAL A 164 2.42 -28.84 26.39
C VAL A 164 3.07 -27.61 25.76
N ASN A 165 4.34 -27.35 26.08
CA ASN A 165 5.10 -26.25 25.49
C ASN A 165 5.79 -26.75 24.21
N HIS A 166 5.28 -26.35 23.05
CA HIS A 166 5.93 -26.61 21.78
C HIS A 166 6.95 -25.51 21.49
N GLU A 167 8.21 -25.88 21.22
CA GLU A 167 9.16 -24.94 20.64
C GLU A 167 8.66 -24.55 19.25
N ALA A 168 8.23 -23.30 19.12
CA ALA A 168 7.62 -22.77 17.92
C ALA A 168 8.03 -21.30 17.73
N PRO A 169 8.19 -20.84 16.48
CA PRO A 169 8.61 -19.47 16.20
C PRO A 169 7.56 -18.45 16.67
N LEU A 170 7.97 -17.26 17.10
CA LEU A 170 7.07 -16.14 17.32
C LEU A 170 6.27 -15.80 16.06
N PHE A 171 6.96 -15.65 14.92
CA PHE A 171 6.31 -15.48 13.62
C PHE A 171 6.68 -16.62 12.66
N ASN A 172 5.66 -17.17 12.01
CA ASN A 172 5.84 -18.13 10.92
C ASN A 172 5.25 -17.53 9.63
N LEU A 173 6.11 -17.27 8.64
CA LEU A 173 5.69 -16.87 7.31
C LEU A 173 5.38 -18.12 6.46
N GLY A 174 4.15 -18.24 5.98
CA GLY A 174 3.75 -19.27 5.02
C GLY A 174 4.00 -18.81 3.59
N THR A 175 4.62 -19.65 2.75
CA THR A 175 4.96 -19.27 1.36
C THR A 175 4.56 -20.30 0.30
N HIS A 176 3.75 -21.31 0.65
CA HIS A 176 3.36 -22.37 -0.28
C HIS A 176 2.77 -21.87 -1.62
N PHE A 177 1.98 -20.79 -1.57
CA PHE A 177 1.37 -20.18 -2.76
C PHE A 177 2.11 -18.92 -3.25
N VAL A 178 3.33 -18.66 -2.79
CA VAL A 178 4.15 -17.57 -3.33
C VAL A 178 4.76 -18.03 -4.65
N LYS A 179 4.45 -17.32 -5.73
CA LYS A 179 5.04 -17.58 -7.07
C LYS A 179 6.51 -17.20 -7.08
N ASP A 180 7.28 -17.81 -7.98
CA ASP A 180 8.71 -17.50 -8.18
C ASP A 180 8.95 -15.99 -8.39
N SER A 181 8.07 -15.32 -9.14
CA SER A 181 8.14 -13.87 -9.37
C SER A 181 8.04 -13.01 -8.11
N PHE A 182 7.53 -13.56 -7.01
CA PHE A 182 7.40 -12.90 -5.71
C PHE A 182 8.36 -13.46 -4.64
N ARG A 183 9.25 -14.40 -5.00
CA ARG A 183 10.18 -15.02 -4.04
C ARG A 183 11.13 -14.02 -3.39
N ASP A 184 11.61 -13.05 -4.16
CA ASP A 184 12.44 -11.97 -3.60
C ASP A 184 11.66 -11.10 -2.62
N ARG A 185 10.36 -10.90 -2.87
CA ARG A 185 9.46 -10.14 -1.99
C ARG A 185 9.19 -10.91 -0.69
N SER A 186 8.93 -12.21 -0.75
CA SER A 186 8.75 -13.00 0.49
C SER A 186 10.04 -13.09 1.30
N ASN A 187 11.20 -13.24 0.66
CA ASN A 187 12.52 -13.18 1.32
C ASN A 187 12.72 -11.83 2.02
N ALA A 188 12.47 -10.72 1.31
CA ALA A 188 12.59 -9.39 1.87
C ALA A 188 11.65 -9.17 3.07
N PHE A 189 10.41 -9.66 3.01
CA PHE A 189 9.48 -9.55 4.14
C PHE A 189 9.90 -10.41 5.33
N LEU A 190 10.36 -11.64 5.09
CA LEU A 190 10.91 -12.51 6.14
C LEU A 190 12.08 -11.85 6.86
N GLU A 191 12.97 -11.20 6.11
CA GLU A 191 14.09 -10.45 6.70
C GLU A 191 13.62 -9.30 7.60
N GLU A 192 12.55 -8.58 7.24
CA GLU A 192 12.00 -7.53 8.11
C GLU A 192 11.46 -8.12 9.42
N ILE A 193 10.78 -9.28 9.35
CA ILE A 193 10.20 -9.95 10.51
C ILE A 193 11.28 -10.50 11.45
N VAL A 194 12.31 -11.16 10.92
CA VAL A 194 13.40 -11.76 11.71
C VAL A 194 14.20 -10.70 12.49
N LYS A 195 14.26 -9.47 11.98
CA LYS A 195 14.99 -8.36 12.61
C LYS A 195 14.17 -7.61 13.65
N LEU A 196 12.89 -7.96 13.85
CA LEU A 196 12.05 -7.26 14.83
C LEU A 196 12.55 -7.50 16.25
N ASP A 197 12.67 -6.41 17.00
CA ASP A 197 12.88 -6.42 18.43
C ASP A 197 11.54 -6.13 19.11
N ILE A 198 11.07 -7.06 19.93
CA ILE A 198 9.79 -6.99 20.61
C ILE A 198 10.09 -7.11 22.10
N ASP A 199 9.93 -6.00 22.81
CA ASP A 199 10.21 -5.95 24.24
C ASP A 199 9.52 -7.12 24.96
N THR A 200 10.26 -7.79 25.84
CA THR A 200 9.83 -8.95 26.63
C THR A 200 9.47 -10.24 25.85
N VAL A 201 9.66 -10.30 24.53
CA VAL A 201 9.35 -11.49 23.72
C VAL A 201 10.52 -11.86 22.80
N ASP A 202 11.05 -13.06 22.98
CA ASP A 202 12.08 -13.60 22.09
C ASP A 202 11.51 -13.83 20.67
N ASN A 203 12.06 -13.12 19.70
CA ASN A 203 11.67 -13.21 18.30
C ASN A 203 12.46 -14.31 17.57
N LEU A 204 12.03 -15.56 17.73
CA LEU A 204 12.41 -16.64 16.82
C LEU A 204 11.43 -16.65 15.65
N SER A 205 11.87 -16.31 14.45
CA SER A 205 10.99 -16.26 13.27
C SER A 205 11.51 -17.11 12.13
N GLY A 206 10.60 -17.60 11.29
CA GLY A 206 11.01 -18.38 10.14
C GLY A 206 9.91 -18.62 9.13
N GLU A 207 10.26 -19.38 8.11
CA GLU A 207 9.41 -19.71 6.98
C GLU A 207 9.01 -21.18 7.03
N ASN A 208 7.72 -21.46 6.86
CA ASN A 208 7.21 -22.83 6.69
C ASN A 208 7.64 -23.83 7.78
N ILE A 209 7.80 -23.38 9.03
CA ILE A 209 8.22 -24.24 10.15
C ILE A 209 7.03 -25.04 10.68
N VAL A 210 5.97 -24.32 11.08
CA VAL A 210 4.74 -24.91 11.62
C VAL A 210 3.63 -24.87 10.57
N PHE A 211 3.51 -23.74 9.88
CA PHE A 211 2.48 -23.52 8.88
C PHE A 211 3.09 -23.16 7.53
N TYR A 212 2.57 -23.77 6.48
CA TYR A 212 3.10 -23.59 5.13
C TYR A 212 2.36 -22.49 4.33
N GLY A 213 1.31 -21.89 4.89
CA GLY A 213 0.48 -20.92 4.16
C GLY A 213 -0.44 -21.56 3.12
N ARG A 214 -0.99 -22.75 3.40
CA ARG A 214 -1.92 -23.48 2.51
C ARG A 214 -3.38 -23.02 2.67
N GLY A 215 -3.55 -21.73 2.91
CA GLY A 215 -4.85 -21.10 3.12
C GLY A 215 -5.59 -20.81 1.82
N TYR A 216 -6.92 -20.88 1.83
CA TYR A 216 -7.74 -20.62 0.64
C TYR A 216 -7.65 -19.17 0.16
N LEU A 217 -7.43 -18.18 1.04
CA LEU A 217 -7.20 -16.80 0.58
C LEU A 217 -5.93 -16.72 -0.29
N ALA A 218 -4.84 -17.34 0.15
CA ALA A 218 -3.60 -17.40 -0.61
C ALA A 218 -3.76 -18.19 -1.93
N GLU A 219 -4.45 -19.32 -1.90
CA GLU A 219 -4.77 -20.12 -3.10
C GLU A 219 -5.63 -19.33 -4.11
N PHE A 220 -6.71 -18.72 -3.64
CA PHE A 220 -7.63 -17.93 -4.43
C PHE A 220 -6.88 -16.80 -5.12
N VAL A 221 -6.05 -16.06 -4.37
CA VAL A 221 -5.31 -14.92 -4.92
C VAL A 221 -4.28 -15.40 -5.94
N ASN A 222 -3.50 -16.44 -5.61
CA ASN A 222 -2.52 -17.03 -6.52
C ASN A 222 -3.16 -17.46 -7.86
N THR A 223 -4.35 -18.04 -7.81
CA THR A 223 -5.05 -18.57 -8.99
C THR A 223 -5.64 -17.47 -9.88
N HIS A 224 -6.12 -16.37 -9.29
CA HIS A 224 -6.90 -15.35 -10.02
C HIS A 224 -6.11 -14.07 -10.36
N PHE A 225 -4.96 -13.85 -9.72
CA PHE A 225 -4.22 -12.59 -9.82
C PHE A 225 -2.74 -12.84 -10.12
N CYS A 226 -2.21 -12.08 -11.09
CA CYS A 226 -0.82 -12.23 -11.54
C CYS A 226 0.13 -11.22 -10.90
N ARG A 227 -0.38 -10.10 -10.36
CA ARG A 227 0.41 -9.03 -9.74
C ARG A 227 0.17 -8.92 -8.24
N THR A 228 -0.54 -9.88 -7.66
CA THR A 228 -0.87 -9.90 -6.24
C THR A 228 -0.31 -11.14 -5.56
N VAL A 229 0.26 -10.97 -4.37
CA VAL A 229 0.75 -12.06 -3.51
C VAL A 229 0.19 -11.93 -2.10
N VAL A 230 -0.13 -13.08 -1.48
CA VAL A 230 -0.52 -13.16 -0.07
C VAL A 230 0.66 -13.68 0.73
N PHE A 231 0.92 -13.04 1.87
CA PHE A 231 1.87 -13.45 2.89
C PHE A 231 1.09 -13.82 4.17
N PRO A 232 0.67 -15.10 4.31
CA PRO A 232 0.15 -15.61 5.56
C PRO A 232 1.21 -15.52 6.65
N LEU A 233 0.93 -14.74 7.68
CA LEU A 233 1.82 -14.51 8.82
C LEU A 233 1.14 -14.99 10.10
N GLU A 234 1.64 -16.10 10.62
CA GLU A 234 1.14 -16.75 11.81
C GLU A 234 1.88 -16.22 13.04
N VAL A 235 1.15 -15.66 14.00
CA VAL A 235 1.69 -15.15 15.26
C VAL A 235 1.43 -16.14 16.39
N LYS A 236 2.49 -16.62 17.04
CA LYS A 236 2.35 -17.44 18.25
C LYS A 236 1.59 -16.64 19.33
N LYS A 237 0.60 -17.24 19.97
CA LYS A 237 -0.27 -16.60 20.98
C LYS A 237 0.41 -16.29 22.33
N VAL A 238 1.61 -15.72 22.28
CA VAL A 238 2.33 -15.20 23.47
C VAL A 238 1.64 -14.03 24.13
N TYR A 239 0.69 -13.39 23.42
CA TYR A 239 -0.07 -12.24 23.87
C TYR A 239 -1.32 -12.60 24.69
N CYS A 240 -1.56 -13.88 24.97
CA CYS A 240 -2.61 -14.33 25.86
C CYS A 240 -2.22 -15.61 26.61
N ASN A 241 -3.01 -15.96 27.62
CA ASN A 241 -2.96 -17.26 28.27
C ASN A 241 -3.99 -18.19 27.62
N GLU A 242 -3.51 -19.14 26.82
CA GLU A 242 -4.32 -20.10 26.04
C GLU A 242 -5.21 -21.03 26.88
N ASN A 243 -4.96 -21.13 28.19
CA ASN A 243 -5.72 -21.99 29.10
C ASN A 243 -6.89 -21.27 29.78
N ASN A 244 -6.92 -19.94 29.78
CA ASN A 244 -7.98 -19.17 30.43
C ASN A 244 -8.48 -17.93 29.66
N GLY A 245 -7.88 -17.60 28.51
CA GLY A 245 -8.32 -16.51 27.64
C GLY A 245 -7.90 -15.11 28.09
N ILE A 246 -7.05 -14.97 29.12
CA ILE A 246 -6.60 -13.65 29.58
C ILE A 246 -5.57 -13.06 28.59
N TYR A 247 -5.84 -11.85 28.10
CA TYR A 247 -4.95 -11.12 27.21
C TYR A 247 -3.92 -10.26 27.92
N TYR A 248 -2.73 -10.17 27.34
CA TYR A 248 -1.64 -9.29 27.77
C TYR A 248 -1.58 -8.08 26.83
N LYS A 249 -2.30 -7.00 27.17
CA LYS A 249 -2.46 -5.82 26.30
C LYS A 249 -1.13 -5.20 25.86
N ALA A 250 -0.12 -5.16 26.73
CA ALA A 250 1.20 -4.64 26.40
C ALA A 250 1.87 -5.45 25.27
N ILE A 251 1.74 -6.78 25.31
CA ILE A 251 2.30 -7.66 24.28
C ILE A 251 1.52 -7.52 22.97
N ILE A 252 0.18 -7.41 23.02
CA ILE A 252 -0.64 -7.15 21.83
C ILE A 252 -0.17 -5.86 21.13
N GLN A 253 0.03 -4.79 21.91
CA GLN A 253 0.49 -3.51 21.37
C GLN A 253 1.93 -3.60 20.82
N ALA A 254 2.83 -4.28 21.53
CA ALA A 254 4.21 -4.47 21.09
C ALA A 254 4.28 -5.25 19.77
N ILE A 255 3.54 -6.35 19.65
CA ILE A 255 3.44 -7.15 18.42
C ILE A 255 2.82 -6.32 17.29
N GLY A 256 1.72 -5.62 17.55
CA GLY A 256 1.08 -4.77 16.53
C GLY A 256 2.01 -3.68 16.00
N ASN A 257 2.75 -3.01 16.89
CA ASN A 257 3.76 -2.02 16.50
C ASN A 257 4.88 -2.64 15.65
N ALA A 258 5.35 -3.83 16.02
CA ALA A 258 6.41 -4.54 15.32
C ALA A 258 5.97 -5.03 13.93
N VAL A 259 4.77 -5.59 13.82
CA VAL A 259 4.15 -5.98 12.52
C VAL A 259 4.00 -4.75 11.63
N HIS A 260 3.47 -3.64 12.16
CA HIS A 260 3.35 -2.40 11.41
C HIS A 260 4.72 -1.87 10.94
N GLN A 261 5.75 -1.94 11.78
CA GLN A 261 7.12 -1.57 11.42
C GLN A 261 7.67 -2.45 10.28
N ALA A 262 7.53 -3.77 10.37
CA ALA A 262 7.99 -4.69 9.34
C ALA A 262 7.30 -4.43 8.01
N ILE A 263 5.96 -4.32 8.01
CA ILE A 263 5.18 -4.02 6.79
C ILE A 263 5.61 -2.67 6.20
N SER A 264 5.71 -1.62 7.03
CA SER A 264 6.10 -0.29 6.57
C SER A 264 7.51 -0.25 5.97
N SER A 265 8.46 -0.98 6.57
CA SER A 265 9.82 -1.10 6.06
C SER A 265 9.86 -1.87 4.75
N PHE A 266 9.17 -3.02 4.69
CA PHE A 266 9.04 -3.83 3.49
C PHE A 266 8.44 -3.04 2.32
N ILE A 267 7.30 -2.37 2.53
CA ILE A 267 6.62 -1.58 1.50
C ILE A 267 7.53 -0.47 0.99
N ARG A 268 8.20 0.27 1.89
CA ARG A 268 9.15 1.33 1.50
C ARG A 268 10.30 0.80 0.63
N LYS A 269 10.82 -0.38 0.93
CA LYS A 269 11.93 -0.99 0.16
C LYS A 269 11.48 -1.59 -1.18
N ASN A 270 10.22 -2.03 -1.28
CA ASN A 270 9.75 -2.83 -2.42
C ASN A 270 8.76 -2.10 -3.34
N THR A 271 8.14 -1.01 -2.88
CA THR A 271 7.18 -0.22 -3.67
C THR A 271 7.71 1.18 -4.02
N ASP A 272 8.62 1.72 -3.20
CA ASP A 272 9.23 3.05 -3.37
C ASP A 272 10.65 2.98 -3.95
N ASN A 273 10.86 2.22 -5.04
CA ASN A 273 12.11 2.29 -5.80
C ASN A 273 12.22 3.58 -6.64
N ILE A 274 11.81 4.72 -6.06
CA ILE A 274 12.01 6.04 -6.63
C ILE A 274 13.37 6.54 -6.16
N SER A 275 14.39 6.35 -6.98
CA SER A 275 15.71 6.91 -6.77
C SER A 275 15.77 8.35 -7.26
N TYR A 276 16.55 9.20 -6.59
CA TYR A 276 16.73 10.61 -6.92
C TYR A 276 18.15 10.82 -7.42
N HIS A 277 18.29 11.44 -8.59
CA HIS A 277 19.55 11.68 -9.27
C HIS A 277 19.70 13.16 -9.55
N THR A 278 20.93 13.65 -9.58
CA THR A 278 21.23 15.07 -9.86
C THR A 278 22.36 15.20 -10.86
N LEU A 279 22.24 16.12 -11.81
CA LEU A 279 23.31 16.54 -12.71
C LEU A 279 23.57 18.02 -12.47
N ASN A 280 24.83 18.37 -12.16
CA ASN A 280 25.20 19.75 -11.86
C ASN A 280 26.04 20.35 -12.99
N ASN A 281 25.37 20.94 -13.97
CA ASN A 281 26.03 21.59 -15.10
C ASN A 281 26.30 23.08 -14.86
N PHE A 282 26.32 23.54 -13.59
CA PHE A 282 26.78 24.89 -13.24
C PHE A 282 28.30 25.00 -13.15
N SER A 283 29.00 23.88 -12.97
CA SER A 283 30.46 23.78 -13.07
C SER A 283 30.80 23.30 -14.48
N ASP A 284 31.72 23.96 -15.17
CA ASP A 284 32.10 23.77 -16.59
C ASP A 284 32.60 22.35 -16.98
N SER A 285 32.41 21.34 -16.14
CA SER A 285 32.71 19.93 -16.37
C SER A 285 31.43 19.15 -16.71
N THR A 286 31.11 19.01 -18.00
CA THR A 286 29.94 18.24 -18.46
C THR A 286 30.30 16.78 -18.77
N GLU A 287 29.51 15.82 -18.31
CA GLU A 287 29.51 14.43 -18.79
C GLU A 287 28.49 14.27 -19.94
N ALA A 288 28.88 14.66 -21.16
CA ALA A 288 27.96 14.87 -22.29
C ALA A 288 27.08 13.66 -22.66
N GLU A 289 27.59 12.43 -22.51
CA GLU A 289 26.86 11.20 -22.90
C GLU A 289 25.73 10.84 -21.91
N ALA A 290 25.90 11.14 -20.61
CA ALA A 290 24.87 10.92 -19.60
C ALA A 290 23.70 11.92 -19.74
N ASP A 291 24.00 13.14 -20.18
CA ASP A 291 23.03 14.20 -20.41
C ASP A 291 22.07 13.87 -21.57
N GLU A 292 22.56 13.26 -22.65
CA GLU A 292 21.74 12.89 -23.83
C GLU A 292 20.68 11.84 -23.49
N ILE A 293 21.06 10.75 -22.83
CA ILE A 293 20.13 9.68 -22.43
C ILE A 293 19.06 10.23 -21.48
N VAL A 294 19.46 11.06 -20.52
CA VAL A 294 18.51 11.64 -19.56
C VAL A 294 17.59 12.66 -20.24
N ALA A 295 18.09 13.44 -21.20
CA ALA A 295 17.29 14.38 -21.98
C ALA A 295 16.18 13.68 -22.77
N GLU A 296 16.49 12.55 -23.41
CA GLU A 296 15.50 11.72 -24.12
C GLU A 296 14.38 11.26 -23.18
N ARG A 297 14.74 10.68 -22.03
CA ARG A 297 13.76 10.18 -21.04
C ARG A 297 12.90 11.30 -20.44
N ILE A 298 13.46 12.49 -20.24
CA ILE A 298 12.69 13.65 -19.76
C ILE A 298 11.73 14.15 -20.83
N ALA A 299 12.15 14.16 -22.10
CA ALA A 299 11.26 14.52 -23.21
C ALA A 299 10.06 13.56 -23.29
N GLU A 300 10.30 12.25 -23.17
CA GLU A 300 9.25 11.21 -23.11
C GLU A 300 8.27 11.47 -21.95
N LEU A 301 8.78 11.67 -20.73
CA LEU A 301 7.96 11.98 -19.55
C LEU A 301 7.09 13.23 -19.77
N MET A 302 7.68 14.31 -20.27
CA MET A 302 6.94 15.56 -20.47
C MET A 302 5.89 15.45 -21.57
N GLN A 303 6.18 14.74 -22.67
CA GLN A 303 5.19 14.49 -23.72
C GLN A 303 4.04 13.62 -23.20
N ARG A 304 4.33 12.54 -22.47
CA ARG A 304 3.33 11.67 -21.82
C ARG A 304 2.43 12.46 -20.88
N ASN A 305 3.02 13.20 -19.94
CA ASN A 305 2.27 13.99 -18.96
C ASN A 305 1.37 15.04 -19.62
N TYR A 306 1.84 15.72 -20.67
CA TYR A 306 1.03 16.70 -21.40
C TYR A 306 -0.12 16.05 -22.16
N ARG A 307 0.07 14.88 -22.76
CA ARG A 307 -1.00 14.15 -23.45
C ARG A 307 -2.05 13.61 -22.49
N GLU A 308 -1.62 13.08 -21.34
CA GLU A 308 -2.51 12.48 -20.34
C GLU A 308 -3.28 13.54 -19.54
N SER A 309 -2.61 14.59 -19.07
CA SER A 309 -3.23 15.62 -18.21
C SER A 309 -4.23 16.50 -18.93
N ASN A 310 -4.18 16.52 -20.27
CA ASN A 310 -5.03 17.37 -21.12
C ASN A 310 -6.00 16.54 -21.98
N ARG A 311 -6.17 15.25 -21.66
CA ARG A 311 -7.01 14.34 -22.43
C ARG A 311 -8.48 14.75 -22.35
N GLY A 312 -9.04 15.19 -23.47
CA GLY A 312 -10.43 15.64 -23.57
C GLY A 312 -10.63 17.16 -23.47
N GLU A 313 -9.57 17.92 -23.18
CA GLU A 313 -9.61 19.39 -23.13
C GLU A 313 -9.13 20.05 -24.42
N TYR A 314 -8.24 19.39 -25.17
CA TYR A 314 -7.63 19.91 -26.40
C TYR A 314 -7.71 18.90 -27.54
N THR A 315 -7.75 19.40 -28.77
CA THR A 315 -7.67 18.57 -29.99
C THR A 315 -6.28 17.95 -30.14
N SER A 316 -6.16 16.88 -30.93
CA SER A 316 -4.85 16.26 -31.22
C SER A 316 -3.84 17.25 -31.79
N CYS A 317 -4.27 18.14 -32.70
CA CYS A 317 -3.42 19.18 -33.29
C CYS A 317 -2.90 20.19 -32.25
N GLU A 318 -3.74 20.60 -31.29
CA GLU A 318 -3.34 21.51 -30.22
C GLU A 318 -2.37 20.84 -29.25
N ILE A 319 -2.59 19.56 -28.92
CA ILE A 319 -1.67 18.78 -28.09
C ILE A 319 -0.32 18.63 -28.80
N ASP A 320 -0.31 18.32 -30.10
CA ASP A 320 0.92 18.20 -30.90
C ASP A 320 1.69 19.52 -30.90
N HIS A 321 1.00 20.66 -31.10
CA HIS A 321 1.61 21.98 -30.99
C HIS A 321 2.20 22.24 -29.60
N LEU A 322 1.47 21.94 -28.52
CA LEU A 322 1.95 22.09 -27.14
C LEU A 322 3.14 21.18 -26.82
N THR A 323 3.26 20.02 -27.47
CA THR A 323 4.37 19.09 -27.29
C THR A 323 5.52 19.27 -28.28
N SER A 324 5.34 20.07 -29.33
CA SER A 324 6.31 20.26 -30.43
C SER A 324 7.70 20.74 -29.98
N ASN A 325 7.77 21.44 -28.84
CA ASN A 325 9.02 21.94 -28.25
C ASN A 325 9.57 21.08 -27.11
N LYS A 326 9.01 19.88 -26.91
CA LYS A 326 9.42 18.92 -25.87
C LYS A 326 10.23 17.78 -26.47
N THR A 327 11.19 18.12 -27.32
CA THR A 327 12.06 17.14 -27.97
C THR A 327 13.30 16.87 -27.13
N PRO A 328 13.99 15.73 -27.32
CA PRO A 328 15.26 15.43 -26.65
C PRO A 328 16.29 16.56 -26.82
N GLU A 329 16.38 17.17 -28.01
CA GLU A 329 17.34 18.23 -28.30
C GLU A 329 17.05 19.49 -27.47
N VAL A 330 15.78 19.89 -27.36
CA VAL A 330 15.39 21.03 -26.53
C VAL A 330 15.62 20.74 -25.04
N MET A 331 15.43 19.49 -24.59
CA MET A 331 15.71 19.12 -23.21
C MET A 331 17.22 19.13 -22.92
N LEU A 332 18.03 18.63 -23.85
CA LEU A 332 19.48 18.60 -23.73
C LEU A 332 20.05 20.02 -23.59
N GLU A 333 19.64 20.96 -24.44
CA GLU A 333 20.07 22.37 -24.35
C GLU A 333 19.68 23.02 -23.02
N ARG A 334 18.52 22.64 -22.45
CA ARG A 334 18.10 23.12 -21.13
C ARG A 334 18.91 22.51 -19.99
N ILE A 335 19.34 21.25 -20.15
CA ILE A 335 20.08 20.51 -19.12
C ILE A 335 21.51 21.04 -19.01
N LYS A 336 22.16 21.33 -20.15
CA LYS A 336 23.55 21.82 -20.23
C LYS A 336 23.85 23.08 -19.40
N GLU A 337 22.85 23.92 -19.14
CA GLU A 337 23.01 25.17 -18.38
C GLU A 337 22.24 25.14 -17.04
N SER A 338 22.00 23.95 -16.50
CA SER A 338 21.12 23.76 -15.34
C SER A 338 21.69 22.83 -14.27
N PHE A 339 21.17 22.99 -13.04
CA PHE A 339 21.17 21.90 -12.07
C PHE A 339 19.88 21.09 -12.25
N LEU A 340 20.01 19.88 -12.80
CA LEU A 340 18.92 18.96 -13.02
C LEU A 340 18.74 18.03 -11.82
N ILE A 341 17.48 17.81 -11.44
CA ILE A 341 17.06 16.72 -10.56
C ILE A 341 16.08 15.87 -11.35
N TYR A 342 16.31 14.56 -11.39
CA TYR A 342 15.35 13.63 -11.94
C TYR A 342 15.19 12.41 -11.05
N THR A 343 14.04 11.75 -11.16
CA THR A 343 13.71 10.58 -10.36
C THR A 343 13.48 9.39 -11.26
N ARG A 344 14.09 8.26 -10.91
CA ARG A 344 13.91 7.00 -11.64
C ARG A 344 13.11 6.02 -10.81
N ARG A 345 12.16 5.34 -11.44
CA ARG A 345 11.48 4.17 -10.90
C ARG A 345 11.74 3.01 -11.85
N ARG A 346 12.52 2.03 -11.39
CA ARG A 346 13.16 1.04 -12.28
C ARG A 346 14.03 1.80 -13.31
N ASP A 347 13.89 1.51 -14.61
CA ASP A 347 14.67 2.15 -15.68
C ASP A 347 13.99 3.39 -16.30
N GLU A 348 12.82 3.80 -15.80
CA GLU A 348 12.08 4.96 -16.33
C GLU A 348 12.28 6.22 -15.50
N VAL A 349 12.44 7.36 -16.18
CA VAL A 349 12.37 8.69 -15.54
C VAL A 349 10.90 9.02 -15.29
N VAL A 350 10.53 9.10 -14.02
CA VAL A 350 9.15 9.34 -13.55
C VAL A 350 8.96 10.73 -12.94
N GLY A 351 10.01 11.54 -12.89
CA GLY A 351 9.91 12.90 -12.38
C GLY A 351 11.16 13.71 -12.70
N CYS A 352 11.00 15.01 -12.87
CA CYS A 352 12.11 15.93 -13.11
C CYS A 352 11.82 17.34 -12.61
N GLY A 353 12.89 18.12 -12.46
CA GLY A 353 12.86 19.55 -12.24
C GLY A 353 14.26 20.13 -12.36
N ILE A 354 14.36 21.36 -12.86
CA ILE A 354 15.66 22.03 -13.03
C ILE A 354 15.73 23.33 -12.21
N LEU A 355 16.96 23.77 -11.96
CA LEU A 355 17.32 25.14 -11.62
C LEU A 355 18.18 25.71 -12.75
N ILE A 356 17.81 26.89 -13.24
CA ILE A 356 18.61 27.63 -14.21
C ILE A 356 19.17 28.90 -13.58
N ARG A 357 20.38 29.28 -13.96
CA ARG A 357 20.97 30.57 -13.61
C ARG A 357 20.49 31.63 -14.59
N LYS A 358 20.14 32.80 -14.09
CA LYS A 358 19.88 34.00 -14.89
C LYS A 358 20.47 35.19 -14.18
N ASP A 359 21.51 35.78 -14.75
CA ASP A 359 22.20 36.93 -14.14
C ASP A 359 22.63 36.60 -12.71
N ASP A 360 22.11 37.32 -11.71
CA ASP A 360 22.38 37.21 -10.28
C ASP A 360 21.37 36.32 -9.50
N ARG A 361 20.48 35.60 -10.21
CA ARG A 361 19.39 34.80 -9.60
C ARG A 361 19.29 33.39 -10.15
N VAL A 362 18.54 32.57 -9.43
CA VAL A 362 18.21 31.19 -9.82
C VAL A 362 16.69 31.00 -9.97
N GLU A 363 16.27 30.39 -11.08
CA GLU A 363 14.87 30.08 -11.35
C GLU A 363 14.62 28.57 -11.36
N ALA A 364 13.58 28.11 -10.65
CA ALA A 364 13.09 26.74 -10.71
C ALA A 364 12.13 26.55 -11.89
N LYS A 365 12.41 25.57 -12.75
CA LYS A 365 11.60 25.24 -13.94
C LYS A 365 11.34 23.75 -14.10
N MET A 366 10.46 23.43 -15.04
CA MET A 366 10.20 22.07 -15.56
C MET A 366 9.84 21.02 -14.50
N LEU A 367 9.10 21.42 -13.45
CA LEU A 367 8.62 20.44 -12.48
C LEU A 367 7.56 19.54 -13.13
N ASN A 368 7.90 18.28 -13.38
CA ASN A 368 6.98 17.26 -13.89
C ASN A 368 7.13 15.98 -13.05
N VAL A 369 6.01 15.35 -12.75
CA VAL A 369 5.96 14.05 -12.05
C VAL A 369 4.90 13.21 -12.72
N ASP A 370 5.25 11.96 -13.00
CA ASP A 370 4.37 10.97 -13.60
C ASP A 370 3.08 10.80 -12.78
N PRO A 371 1.89 10.82 -13.42
CA PRO A 371 0.60 10.69 -12.74
C PRO A 371 0.49 9.46 -11.83
N THR A 372 1.13 8.35 -12.19
CA THR A 372 1.05 7.08 -11.44
C THR A 372 1.76 7.12 -10.08
N ILE A 373 2.56 8.15 -9.82
CA ILE A 373 3.29 8.35 -8.55
C ILE A 373 2.96 9.70 -7.89
N GLN A 374 1.92 10.38 -8.36
CA GLN A 374 1.42 11.58 -7.68
C GLN A 374 0.88 11.22 -6.28
N GLY A 375 1.05 12.14 -5.32
CA GLY A 375 0.72 11.89 -3.91
C GLY A 375 1.83 11.23 -3.10
N MET A 376 2.83 10.60 -3.72
CA MET A 376 3.97 9.96 -3.03
C MET A 376 5.04 10.96 -2.53
N GLY A 377 4.77 12.27 -2.55
CA GLY A 377 5.72 13.30 -2.10
C GLY A 377 6.91 13.57 -3.02
N VAL A 378 6.97 12.96 -4.21
CA VAL A 378 8.10 13.09 -5.16
C VAL A 378 8.35 14.53 -5.58
N ALA A 379 7.30 15.25 -6.01
CA ALA A 379 7.41 16.68 -6.33
C ALA A 379 7.92 17.49 -5.14
N LYS A 380 7.50 17.13 -3.92
CA LYS A 380 7.94 17.82 -2.70
C LYS A 380 9.44 17.63 -2.48
N LYS A 381 9.94 16.41 -2.69
CA LYS A 381 11.35 16.07 -2.56
C LYS A 381 12.22 16.72 -3.65
N ILE A 382 11.80 16.70 -4.92
CA ILE A 382 12.48 17.41 -6.03
C ILE A 382 12.65 18.90 -5.70
N CYS A 383 11.58 19.55 -5.25
CA CYS A 383 11.66 20.96 -4.86
C CYS A 383 12.58 21.20 -3.65
N SER A 384 12.60 20.30 -2.66
CA SER A 384 13.48 20.45 -1.49
C SER A 384 14.95 20.34 -1.89
N ILE A 385 15.31 19.38 -2.75
CA ILE A 385 16.68 19.22 -3.29
C ILE A 385 17.12 20.49 -4.04
N ARG A 386 16.22 21.10 -4.83
CA ARG A 386 16.49 22.39 -5.50
C ARG A 386 16.78 23.51 -4.50
N GLU A 387 15.91 23.65 -3.49
CA GLU A 387 16.08 24.68 -2.46
C GLU A 387 17.40 24.50 -1.70
N ASP A 388 17.75 23.27 -1.33
CA ASP A 388 18.99 22.94 -0.62
C ASP A 388 20.24 23.18 -1.49
N PHE A 389 20.16 22.91 -2.79
CA PHE A 389 21.23 23.24 -3.72
C PHE A 389 21.40 24.77 -3.86
N ALA A 390 20.31 25.51 -4.06
CA ALA A 390 20.36 26.96 -4.17
C ALA A 390 20.95 27.64 -2.92
N ARG A 391 20.60 27.17 -1.71
CA ARG A 391 21.21 27.63 -0.46
C ARG A 391 22.72 27.38 -0.41
N ARG A 392 23.16 26.18 -0.81
CA ARG A 392 24.60 25.82 -0.82
C ARG A 392 25.40 26.65 -1.79
N GLU A 393 24.82 27.02 -2.93
CA GLU A 393 25.42 27.92 -3.92
C GLU A 393 25.35 29.41 -3.51
N GLY A 394 24.81 29.73 -2.34
CA GLY A 394 24.77 31.09 -1.79
C GLY A 394 23.63 31.97 -2.30
N TYR A 395 22.61 31.40 -2.95
CA TYR A 395 21.42 32.16 -3.34
C TYR A 395 20.51 32.39 -2.13
N ASN A 396 20.09 33.65 -1.94
CA ASN A 396 19.14 34.04 -0.89
C ASN A 396 17.66 33.93 -1.34
N HIS A 397 17.44 33.80 -2.65
CA HIS A 397 16.10 33.84 -3.23
C HIS A 397 15.96 32.78 -4.33
N LEU A 398 14.79 32.15 -4.40
CA LEU A 398 14.40 31.25 -5.47
C LEU A 398 13.17 31.79 -6.20
N TYR A 399 13.22 31.79 -7.53
CA TYR A 399 12.18 32.36 -8.37
C TYR A 399 11.46 31.28 -9.19
N ILE A 400 10.17 31.49 -9.45
CA ILE A 400 9.36 30.66 -10.35
C ILE A 400 8.47 31.54 -11.23
N GLU A 401 8.27 31.11 -12.48
CA GLU A 401 7.17 31.57 -13.33
C GLU A 401 6.14 30.44 -13.39
N SER A 402 4.92 30.71 -12.93
CA SER A 402 3.86 29.71 -12.82
C SER A 402 2.57 30.18 -13.48
N LEU A 403 1.72 29.25 -13.92
CA LEU A 403 0.43 29.61 -14.52
C LEU A 403 -0.49 30.25 -13.48
N LYS A 404 -1.35 31.19 -13.92
CA LYS A 404 -2.33 31.87 -13.06
C LYS A 404 -3.54 30.99 -12.71
N TYR A 405 -3.29 29.75 -12.29
CA TYR A 405 -4.32 28.85 -11.79
C TYR A 405 -4.28 28.79 -10.26
N GLU A 406 -5.45 28.84 -9.62
CA GLU A 406 -5.58 28.94 -8.16
C GLU A 406 -4.88 27.76 -7.45
N ASN A 407 -5.10 26.53 -7.91
CA ASN A 407 -4.46 25.34 -7.34
C ASN A 407 -2.93 25.37 -7.45
N THR A 408 -2.41 25.84 -8.57
CA THR A 408 -0.96 25.97 -8.81
C THR A 408 -0.36 27.04 -7.90
N ILE A 409 -1.03 28.19 -7.77
CA ILE A 409 -0.61 29.27 -6.86
C ILE A 409 -0.65 28.78 -5.41
N ASN A 410 -1.69 28.06 -5.00
CA ASN A 410 -1.82 27.50 -3.66
C ASN A 410 -0.72 26.48 -3.35
N PHE A 411 -0.36 25.62 -4.31
CA PHE A 411 0.76 24.68 -4.16
C PHE A 411 2.08 25.41 -3.88
N HIS A 412 2.39 26.48 -4.62
CA HIS A 412 3.61 27.25 -4.41
C HIS A 412 3.57 28.09 -3.12
N SER A 413 2.42 28.69 -2.81
CA SER A 413 2.26 29.54 -1.61
C SER A 413 2.43 28.75 -0.32
N ARG A 414 1.90 27.52 -0.25
CA ARG A 414 2.13 26.60 0.88
C ARG A 414 3.61 26.23 1.09
N ARG A 415 4.47 26.49 0.11
CA ARG A 415 5.92 26.27 0.16
C ARG A 415 6.72 27.55 0.46
N GLY A 416 6.04 28.66 0.74
CA GLY A 416 6.67 29.94 1.06
C GLY A 416 6.95 30.84 -0.15
N PHE A 417 6.41 30.52 -1.34
CA PHE A 417 6.47 31.45 -2.46
C PHE A 417 5.39 32.52 -2.34
N TYR A 418 5.71 33.76 -2.67
CA TYR A 418 4.75 34.85 -2.78
C TYR A 418 4.91 35.59 -4.12
N PRO A 419 3.81 36.15 -4.67
CA PRO A 419 3.87 36.89 -5.92
C PRO A 419 4.77 38.12 -5.84
N ILE A 420 5.50 38.40 -6.93
CA ILE A 420 6.30 39.62 -7.11
C ILE A 420 6.04 40.22 -8.49
N GLN A 421 6.44 41.48 -8.69
CA GLN A 421 6.38 42.10 -10.01
C GLN A 421 7.38 41.41 -10.97
N SER A 422 6.88 40.99 -12.13
CA SER A 422 7.70 40.36 -13.15
C SER A 422 8.56 41.40 -13.88
N PRO A 423 9.81 41.08 -14.28
CA PRO A 423 10.64 41.94 -15.13
C PRO A 423 10.04 42.17 -16.53
N ARG A 424 9.11 41.31 -16.96
CA ARG A 424 8.41 41.37 -18.25
C ARG A 424 6.91 41.26 -18.07
N LYS A 425 6.13 41.78 -19.02
CA LYS A 425 4.65 41.67 -18.99
C LYS A 425 4.23 40.20 -19.16
N LEU A 426 3.60 39.61 -18.14
CA LEU A 426 3.08 38.25 -18.15
C LEU A 426 1.55 38.24 -18.30
N LYS A 427 1.06 37.69 -19.42
CA LYS A 427 -0.38 37.60 -19.69
C LYS A 427 -1.03 36.46 -18.89
N TYR A 428 -0.48 35.26 -18.99
CA TYR A 428 -1.07 34.02 -18.45
C TYR A 428 -0.34 33.43 -17.23
N SER A 429 0.81 34.01 -16.85
CA SER A 429 1.65 33.53 -15.76
C SER A 429 1.88 34.58 -14.68
N ILE A 430 2.21 34.13 -13.48
CA ILE A 430 2.60 34.93 -12.32
C ILE A 430 4.06 34.62 -11.99
N TYR A 431 4.79 35.65 -11.60
CA TYR A 431 6.17 35.51 -11.12
C TYR A 431 6.14 35.51 -9.60
N MET A 432 6.77 34.51 -8.97
CA MET A 432 6.78 34.35 -7.53
C MET A 432 8.21 34.16 -7.03
N ARG A 433 8.46 34.65 -5.81
CA ARG A 433 9.74 34.54 -5.10
C ARG A 433 9.53 33.78 -3.80
N LYS A 434 10.51 32.97 -3.42
CA LYS A 434 10.68 32.42 -2.08
C LYS A 434 12.01 32.90 -1.51
N ASP A 435 11.99 33.33 -0.26
CA ASP A 435 13.20 33.60 0.51
C ASP A 435 13.73 32.24 1.02
N LEU A 436 15.01 31.96 0.78
CA LEU A 436 15.60 30.62 0.99
C LEU A 436 16.11 30.40 2.41
#